data_AF-A0A7S4I8Z6-F1
#
_entry.id   AF-A0A7S4I8Z6-F1
#
_cell.length_a   1.000
_cell.length_b   1.000
_cell.length_c   1.000
_cell.angle_alpha   90.00
_cell.angle_beta   90.00
_cell.angle_gamma   90.00
#
_symmetry.space_group_name_H-M   'P 1'
#
loop_
_entity.id
_entity.type
_entity.pdbx_description
1 polymer ?
#
loop_
_entity_poly.entity_id
_entity_poly.type
_entity_poly.pdbx_seq_one_letter_code
_entity_poly.pdbx_strand_id
1 'polypeptide(L)'
;VSSCAIMKVAVFLVLLAAAVFAQDELIDKLIIDDFTVGANQHSLEVELADNLEEGENSIIVDSSFNSPGCTGLVGCGRDMQLEVFSGFANREFTSDIFEIPYGYTFEAEWAVSNPKTSSSECRLQYDGTDGSFDLDLNGLGGIDVTDDGFTTDLFFSAVSDITIEYVVIFYDVDGGICELDVDIPATPGAYDYEETFFLFGLDEFSNGCDMTRIGAMEVFLPSDDAVDAIVRQIKLVGNPPPGNPPPASPPPPGGFTWYTFDDDDNGRSPCEDERPRVTYFVKDDNVIYYYFFGVNDGIDFGDSASSASMLSICVALIASVVAFIL
;
A
#
# COMPACT_ATOMS: atom_id res chain seq x y z
N VAL A 1 -4.81 -6.19 47.24
CA VAL A 1 -3.92 -5.44 46.32
C VAL A 1 -4.80 -4.45 45.54
N SER A 2 -4.41 -3.19 45.50
CA SER A 2 -5.30 -2.03 45.32
C SER A 2 -6.02 -1.96 43.96
N SER A 3 -7.33 -1.65 43.97
CA SER A 3 -8.22 -1.42 42.82
C SER A 3 -7.66 -0.41 41.79
N CYS A 4 -6.71 0.43 42.20
CA CYS A 4 -6.03 1.40 41.34
C CYS A 4 -5.00 0.74 40.39
N ALA A 5 -4.49 -0.46 40.72
CA ALA A 5 -3.57 -1.20 39.85
C ALA A 5 -4.31 -1.94 38.72
N ILE A 6 -5.51 -2.45 38.97
CA ILE A 6 -6.32 -3.19 37.99
C ILE A 6 -6.82 -2.26 36.87
N MET A 7 -7.23 -1.04 37.22
CA MET A 7 -7.68 -0.03 36.23
C MET A 7 -6.56 0.42 35.30
N LYS A 8 -5.31 0.50 35.78
CA LYS A 8 -4.14 0.86 34.96
C LYS A 8 -3.75 -0.24 33.98
N VAL A 9 -3.88 -1.51 34.38
CA VAL A 9 -3.59 -2.67 33.51
C VAL A 9 -4.66 -2.81 32.43
N ALA A 10 -5.94 -2.60 32.76
CA ALA A 10 -7.03 -2.64 31.79
C ALA A 10 -6.92 -1.53 30.73
N VAL A 11 -6.60 -0.29 31.12
CA VAL A 11 -6.38 0.82 30.18
C VAL A 11 -5.16 0.57 29.29
N PHE A 12 -4.08 0.00 29.84
CA PHE A 12 -2.89 -0.33 29.07
C PHE A 12 -3.14 -1.45 28.03
N LEU A 13 -3.96 -2.45 28.36
CA LEU A 13 -4.33 -3.52 27.43
C LEU A 13 -5.29 -3.03 26.33
N VAL A 14 -6.20 -2.10 26.63
CA VAL A 14 -7.06 -1.46 25.62
C VAL A 14 -6.23 -0.57 24.69
N LEU A 15 -5.24 0.15 25.21
CA LEU A 15 -4.31 0.94 24.40
C LEU A 15 -3.40 0.08 23.52
N LEU A 16 -2.94 -1.08 24.03
CA LEU A 16 -2.18 -2.04 23.23
C LEU A 16 -3.03 -2.68 22.14
N ALA A 17 -4.29 -3.04 22.43
CA ALA A 17 -5.20 -3.54 21.40
C ALA A 17 -5.48 -2.47 20.34
N ALA A 18 -5.73 -1.21 20.73
CA ALA A 18 -5.92 -0.11 19.79
C ALA A 18 -4.65 0.19 18.96
N ALA A 19 -3.45 0.03 19.54
CA ALA A 19 -2.18 0.20 18.82
C ALA A 19 -1.89 -0.93 17.82
N VAL A 20 -2.41 -2.14 18.06
CA VAL A 20 -2.29 -3.28 17.13
C VAL A 20 -3.26 -3.15 15.95
N PHE A 21 -4.41 -2.48 16.12
CA PHE A 21 -5.35 -2.15 15.03
C PHE A 21 -5.02 -0.85 14.28
N ALA A 22 -3.95 -0.15 14.66
CA ALA A 22 -3.49 1.09 14.03
C ALA A 22 -2.14 0.90 13.32
N GLN A 23 -1.91 -0.26 12.73
CA GLN A 23 -0.92 -0.38 11.66
C GLN A 23 -1.60 0.13 10.40
N ASP A 24 -1.35 1.41 10.06
CA ASP A 24 -1.79 2.01 8.81
C ASP A 24 -1.09 1.27 7.66
N GLU A 25 -1.75 0.25 7.11
CA GLU A 25 -1.33 -0.37 5.86
C GLU A 25 -1.61 0.63 4.73
N LEU A 26 -0.57 1.01 3.99
CA LEU A 26 -0.71 1.87 2.82
C LEU A 26 -1.57 1.15 1.79
N ILE A 27 -2.51 1.88 1.20
CA ILE A 27 -3.36 1.37 0.12
C ILE A 27 -2.95 1.97 -1.22
N ASP A 28 -3.15 1.21 -2.29
CA ASP A 28 -2.97 1.69 -3.65
C ASP A 28 -3.97 2.82 -3.94
N LYS A 29 -3.46 3.98 -4.37
CA LYS A 29 -4.24 5.18 -4.72
C LYS A 29 -4.44 5.29 -6.21
N LEU A 30 -3.35 5.14 -6.96
CA LEU A 30 -3.34 5.21 -8.41
C LEU A 30 -2.25 4.28 -8.95
N ILE A 31 -2.61 3.39 -9.86
CA ILE A 31 -1.62 2.63 -10.63
C ILE A 31 -1.19 3.52 -11.80
N ILE A 32 0.10 3.84 -11.88
CA ILE A 32 0.68 4.52 -13.03
C ILE A 32 0.90 3.50 -14.13
N ASP A 33 1.64 2.43 -13.84
CA ASP A 33 1.84 1.32 -14.75
C ASP A 33 2.17 0.04 -13.99
N ASP A 34 1.45 -1.04 -14.27
CA ASP A 34 1.77 -2.41 -13.85
C ASP A 34 2.35 -3.26 -15.01
N PHE A 35 2.57 -2.62 -16.15
CA PHE A 35 3.13 -3.15 -17.39
C PHE A 35 2.29 -4.23 -18.08
N THR A 36 1.14 -4.63 -17.52
CA THR A 36 0.29 -5.67 -18.10
C THR A 36 -0.40 -5.21 -19.38
N VAL A 37 -0.76 -3.92 -19.44
CA VAL A 37 -1.40 -3.33 -20.61
C VAL A 37 -0.35 -3.11 -21.70
N GLY A 38 -0.53 -3.79 -22.84
CA GLY A 38 0.40 -3.71 -23.97
C GLY A 38 1.69 -4.52 -23.80
N ALA A 39 1.74 -5.43 -22.82
CA ALA A 39 2.84 -6.39 -22.68
C ALA A 39 3.01 -7.21 -23.96
N ASN A 40 4.27 -7.42 -24.37
CA ASN A 40 4.70 -8.04 -25.63
C ASN A 40 4.31 -7.25 -26.89
N GLN A 41 3.81 -6.02 -26.75
CA GLN A 41 3.40 -5.16 -27.86
C GLN A 41 4.18 -3.84 -27.91
N HIS A 42 4.96 -3.53 -26.87
CA HIS A 42 5.76 -2.32 -26.78
C HIS A 42 7.22 -2.67 -26.52
N SER A 43 8.07 -2.44 -27.52
CA SER A 43 9.47 -2.85 -27.54
C SER A 43 10.23 -1.93 -28.49
N LEU A 44 11.44 -1.56 -28.09
CA LEU A 44 12.39 -0.79 -28.89
C LEU A 44 13.74 -1.51 -28.87
N GLU A 45 14.34 -1.64 -30.05
CA GLU A 45 15.64 -2.27 -30.24
C GLU A 45 16.50 -1.42 -31.18
N VAL A 46 17.75 -1.17 -30.80
CA VAL A 46 18.75 -0.54 -31.66
C VAL A 46 20.00 -1.41 -31.72
N GLU A 47 20.33 -1.91 -32.90
CA GLU A 47 21.65 -2.51 -33.19
C GLU A 47 22.54 -1.49 -33.90
N LEU A 48 23.70 -1.17 -33.33
CA LEU A 48 24.65 -0.25 -33.93
C LEU A 48 25.36 -0.89 -35.13
N ALA A 49 25.15 -0.34 -36.33
CA ALA A 49 25.82 -0.81 -37.54
C ALA A 49 27.34 -0.51 -37.57
N ASP A 50 27.73 0.61 -36.96
CA ASP A 50 29.10 1.09 -36.82
C ASP A 50 29.30 1.64 -35.39
N ASN A 51 30.53 1.96 -35.00
CA ASN A 51 30.76 2.64 -33.72
C ASN A 51 30.07 4.01 -33.72
N LEU A 52 29.44 4.36 -32.60
CA LEU A 52 28.90 5.67 -32.33
C LEU A 52 29.73 6.32 -31.22
N GLU A 53 30.39 7.42 -31.54
CA GLU A 53 31.28 8.12 -30.61
C GLU A 53 30.53 9.26 -29.89
N GLU A 54 30.95 9.56 -28.66
CA GLU A 54 30.36 10.65 -27.88
C GLU A 54 30.44 12.00 -28.63
N GLY A 55 29.31 12.70 -28.74
CA GLY A 55 29.19 13.98 -29.44
C GLY A 55 28.84 13.87 -30.92
N GLU A 56 28.71 12.66 -31.47
CA GLU A 56 27.98 12.42 -32.71
C GLU A 56 26.47 12.58 -32.51
N ASN A 57 25.70 12.59 -33.60
CA ASN A 57 24.25 12.60 -33.48
C ASN A 57 23.80 11.26 -32.90
N SER A 58 23.03 11.31 -31.83
CA SER A 58 22.40 10.14 -31.23
C SER A 58 21.46 9.45 -32.20
N ILE A 59 21.20 8.16 -31.93
CA ILE A 59 20.18 7.38 -32.62
C ILE A 59 18.96 7.35 -31.70
N ILE A 60 17.84 7.84 -32.19
CA ILE A 60 16.58 7.88 -31.44
C ILE A 60 15.58 6.96 -32.14
N VAL A 61 14.95 6.10 -31.37
CA VAL A 61 13.77 5.34 -31.78
C VAL A 61 12.68 5.55 -30.75
N ASP A 62 11.45 5.70 -31.22
CA ASP A 62 10.28 5.90 -30.38
C ASP A 62 9.12 5.01 -30.85
N SER A 63 8.20 4.76 -29.93
CA SER A 63 6.97 4.02 -30.18
C SER A 63 5.89 4.53 -29.23
N SER A 64 4.65 4.47 -29.71
CA SER A 64 3.46 4.84 -28.96
C SER A 64 2.52 3.65 -28.82
N PHE A 65 1.98 3.45 -27.63
CA PHE A 65 0.99 2.43 -27.34
C PHE A 65 -0.28 3.06 -26.76
N ASN A 66 -1.44 2.69 -27.31
CA ASN A 66 -2.75 3.22 -26.90
C ASN A 66 -3.76 2.10 -26.67
N SER A 67 -4.45 2.12 -25.52
CA SER A 67 -5.48 1.15 -25.16
C SER A 67 -6.66 1.81 -24.42
N PRO A 68 -7.51 2.60 -25.10
CA PRO A 68 -8.57 3.36 -24.44
C PRO A 68 -9.49 2.50 -23.54
N GLY A 69 -9.72 2.95 -22.30
CA GLY A 69 -10.57 2.25 -21.33
C GLY A 69 -9.91 1.08 -20.61
N CYS A 70 -8.58 1.00 -20.66
CA CYS A 70 -7.76 0.06 -19.90
C CYS A 70 -7.85 0.26 -18.37
N THR A 71 -7.27 -0.69 -17.65
CA THR A 71 -6.97 -0.64 -16.22
C THR A 71 -5.55 -1.13 -16.02
N GLY A 72 -4.77 -0.52 -15.13
CA GLY A 72 -3.36 -0.87 -14.91
C GLY A 72 -2.35 0.04 -15.62
N LEU A 73 -2.83 1.00 -16.42
CA LEU A 73 -2.02 2.03 -17.09
C LEU A 73 -2.74 3.38 -17.00
N VAL A 74 -2.10 4.39 -16.40
CA VAL A 74 -2.65 5.74 -16.29
C VAL A 74 -2.78 6.39 -17.66
N GLY A 75 -3.87 7.11 -17.91
CA GLY A 75 -4.14 7.73 -19.20
C GLY A 75 -4.44 6.75 -20.35
N CYS A 76 -4.21 5.45 -20.14
CA CYS A 76 -4.35 4.38 -21.13
C CYS A 76 -3.51 4.53 -22.40
N GLY A 77 -2.50 5.38 -22.36
CA GLY A 77 -1.46 5.47 -23.36
C GLY A 77 -0.10 5.51 -22.68
N ARG A 78 0.90 5.03 -23.40
CA ARG A 78 2.29 5.02 -22.98
C ARG A 78 3.14 5.16 -24.22
N ASP A 79 4.00 6.16 -24.21
CA ASP A 79 5.01 6.34 -25.22
C ASP A 79 6.36 5.94 -24.66
N MET A 80 7.21 5.41 -25.53
CA MET A 80 8.52 4.90 -25.17
C MET A 80 9.54 5.45 -26.15
N GLN A 81 10.71 5.81 -25.64
CA GLN A 81 11.85 6.22 -26.44
C GLN A 81 13.11 5.54 -25.94
N LEU A 82 13.98 5.19 -26.88
CA LEU A 82 15.34 4.75 -26.65
C LEU A 82 16.26 5.66 -27.47
N GLU A 83 17.10 6.42 -26.79
CA GLU A 83 18.13 7.27 -27.38
C GLU A 83 19.51 6.70 -27.07
N VAL A 84 20.31 6.41 -28.11
CA VAL A 84 21.66 5.86 -27.98
C VAL A 84 22.67 6.96 -28.28
N PHE A 85 23.51 7.30 -27.31
CA PHE A 85 24.51 8.37 -27.40
C PHE A 85 25.89 7.87 -27.85
N SER A 86 26.27 6.67 -27.44
CA SER A 86 27.56 6.06 -27.83
C SER A 86 27.56 4.54 -27.66
N GLY A 87 28.41 3.86 -28.43
CA GLY A 87 28.60 2.41 -28.33
C GLY A 87 29.43 1.83 -29.48
N PHE A 88 29.74 0.53 -29.38
CA PHE A 88 30.49 -0.17 -30.42
C PHE A 88 29.58 -0.85 -31.45
N ALA A 89 30.08 -1.01 -32.67
CA ALA A 89 29.36 -1.75 -33.71
C ALA A 89 28.96 -3.16 -33.27
N ASN A 90 27.79 -3.62 -33.72
CA ASN A 90 27.16 -4.91 -33.40
C ASN A 90 26.82 -5.06 -31.91
N ARG A 91 26.46 -3.95 -31.26
CA ARG A 91 25.89 -3.92 -29.91
C ARG A 91 24.42 -3.56 -30.01
N GLU A 92 23.63 -4.21 -29.16
CA GLU A 92 22.17 -4.14 -29.14
C GLU A 92 21.73 -3.46 -27.85
N PHE A 93 20.84 -2.48 -27.97
CA PHE A 93 20.23 -1.73 -26.89
C PHE A 93 18.73 -2.02 -26.93
N THR A 94 18.13 -2.30 -25.78
CA THR A 94 16.72 -2.70 -25.72
C THR A 94 15.96 -1.98 -24.61
N SER A 95 14.69 -1.70 -24.90
CA SER A 95 13.69 -1.25 -23.93
C SER A 95 12.40 -1.99 -24.26
N ASP A 96 12.06 -2.98 -23.45
CA ASP A 96 11.02 -3.97 -23.75
C ASP A 96 10.02 -4.09 -22.63
N ILE A 97 8.74 -4.22 -22.99
CA ILE A 97 7.68 -4.51 -22.03
C ILE A 97 7.06 -5.84 -22.40
N PHE A 98 7.18 -6.83 -21.52
CA PHE A 98 6.79 -8.20 -21.79
C PHE A 98 6.13 -8.87 -20.59
N GLU A 99 5.34 -9.92 -20.87
CA GLU A 99 4.71 -10.73 -19.83
C GLU A 99 5.74 -11.64 -19.18
N ILE A 100 5.70 -11.76 -17.86
CA ILE A 100 6.47 -12.75 -17.12
C ILE A 100 5.63 -14.00 -16.81
N PRO A 101 6.23 -15.19 -16.69
CA PRO A 101 5.47 -16.43 -16.54
C PRO A 101 4.51 -16.44 -15.34
N TYR A 102 3.31 -17.01 -15.50
CA TYR A 102 2.33 -17.11 -14.42
C TYR A 102 2.89 -17.76 -13.14
N GLY A 103 2.58 -17.15 -11.99
CA GLY A 103 2.92 -17.65 -10.65
C GLY A 103 3.92 -16.78 -9.86
N TYR A 104 4.38 -15.67 -10.45
CA TYR A 104 5.12 -14.62 -9.76
C TYR A 104 4.17 -13.56 -9.19
N THR A 105 4.72 -12.67 -8.35
CA THR A 105 3.99 -11.53 -7.76
C THR A 105 3.50 -10.53 -8.81
N PHE A 106 4.21 -10.44 -9.94
CA PHE A 106 3.91 -9.54 -11.06
C PHE A 106 3.58 -10.37 -12.31
N GLU A 107 2.86 -9.77 -13.26
CA GLU A 107 2.45 -10.42 -14.52
C GLU A 107 3.22 -9.89 -15.74
N ALA A 108 3.81 -8.70 -15.65
CA ALA A 108 4.62 -8.08 -16.69
C ALA A 108 5.70 -7.19 -16.08
N GLU A 109 6.68 -6.81 -16.90
CA GLU A 109 7.75 -5.90 -16.51
C GLU A 109 8.27 -5.09 -17.71
N TRP A 110 8.82 -3.91 -17.42
CA TRP A 110 9.63 -3.13 -18.33
C TRP A 110 11.11 -3.43 -18.07
N ALA A 111 11.82 -3.93 -19.07
CA ALA A 111 13.24 -4.23 -18.99
C ALA A 111 14.04 -3.34 -19.94
N VAL A 112 15.18 -2.86 -19.45
CA VAL A 112 16.14 -2.08 -20.20
C VAL A 112 17.47 -2.79 -20.16
N SER A 113 18.12 -2.93 -21.32
CA SER A 113 19.49 -3.43 -21.41
C SER A 113 20.35 -2.48 -22.23
N ASN A 114 21.43 -2.01 -21.62
CA ASN A 114 22.45 -1.16 -22.21
C ASN A 114 23.81 -1.88 -22.18
N PRO A 115 24.46 -2.10 -23.34
CA PRO A 115 25.74 -2.76 -23.42
C PRO A 115 26.84 -2.08 -22.60
N LYS A 116 27.79 -2.90 -22.16
CA LYS A 116 29.05 -2.41 -21.59
C LYS A 116 29.72 -1.38 -22.51
N THR A 117 30.35 -0.36 -21.92
CA THR A 117 31.10 0.72 -22.58
C THR A 117 30.27 1.51 -23.59
N SER A 118 28.97 1.61 -23.33
CA SER A 118 27.99 2.32 -24.15
C SER A 118 27.10 3.19 -23.26
N SER A 119 26.45 4.18 -23.86
CA SER A 119 25.56 5.12 -23.16
C SER A 119 24.26 5.29 -23.94
N SER A 120 23.13 5.21 -23.24
CA SER A 120 21.78 5.42 -23.77
C SER A 120 20.86 6.02 -22.71
N GLU A 121 19.69 6.48 -23.12
CA GLU A 121 18.58 6.86 -22.25
C GLU A 121 17.34 6.12 -22.72
N CYS A 122 16.62 5.49 -21.78
CA CYS A 122 15.29 4.97 -22.02
C CYS A 122 14.27 5.85 -21.30
N ARG A 123 13.17 6.17 -21.97
CA ARG A 123 12.12 7.01 -21.42
C ARG A 123 10.75 6.39 -21.62
N LEU A 124 9.92 6.43 -20.58
CA LEU A 124 8.48 6.23 -20.67
C LEU A 124 7.76 7.55 -20.42
N GLN A 125 6.78 7.85 -21.27
CA GLN A 125 5.91 9.01 -21.14
C GLN A 125 4.46 8.55 -20.96
N TYR A 126 3.76 9.20 -20.03
CA TYR A 126 2.35 8.98 -19.72
C TYR A 126 1.60 10.31 -19.81
N ASP A 127 1.07 10.61 -20.98
CA ASP A 127 0.36 11.83 -21.32
C ASP A 127 -0.90 11.52 -22.14
N GLY A 128 -1.56 10.41 -21.79
CA GLY A 128 -2.84 10.04 -22.36
C GLY A 128 -2.72 9.30 -23.69
N THR A 129 -3.81 9.28 -24.46
CA THR A 129 -3.90 8.49 -25.71
C THR A 129 -3.87 9.39 -26.93
N ASP A 130 -2.68 9.73 -27.40
CA ASP A 130 -2.50 10.63 -28.55
C ASP A 130 -1.68 9.99 -29.70
N GLY A 131 -0.85 8.98 -29.40
CA GLY A 131 -0.04 8.26 -30.37
C GLY A 131 1.19 9.05 -30.82
N SER A 132 1.76 9.87 -29.93
CA SER A 132 2.87 10.76 -30.19
C SER A 132 3.85 10.77 -29.01
N PHE A 133 5.15 10.93 -29.28
CA PHE A 133 6.14 11.20 -28.23
C PHE A 133 6.26 12.71 -27.91
N ASP A 134 5.45 13.56 -28.56
CA ASP A 134 5.38 14.99 -28.22
C ASP A 134 4.53 15.18 -26.96
N LEU A 135 5.16 15.57 -25.84
CA LEU A 135 4.50 15.76 -24.54
C LEU A 135 3.20 16.59 -24.60
N ASP A 136 2.06 15.97 -24.23
CA ASP A 136 0.76 16.62 -24.03
C ASP A 136 0.49 16.89 -22.54
N LEU A 137 0.74 18.13 -22.11
CA LEU A 137 0.44 18.60 -20.76
C LEU A 137 -1.05 18.54 -20.38
N ASN A 138 -1.97 18.24 -21.29
CA ASN A 138 -3.39 18.06 -20.97
C ASN A 138 -3.84 16.60 -21.10
N GLY A 139 -2.92 15.70 -21.42
CA GLY A 139 -3.15 14.31 -21.78
C GLY A 139 -3.87 13.48 -20.72
N LEU A 140 -3.44 13.63 -19.46
CA LEU A 140 -4.07 12.97 -18.31
C LEU A 140 -5.31 13.73 -17.79
N GLY A 141 -5.62 14.91 -18.32
CA GLY A 141 -6.79 15.69 -17.94
C GLY A 141 -6.71 16.35 -16.55
N GLY A 142 -5.52 16.48 -15.97
CA GLY A 142 -5.31 17.14 -14.68
C GLY A 142 -5.70 16.24 -13.49
N ILE A 143 -5.10 15.05 -13.41
CA ILE A 143 -5.33 14.13 -12.28
C ILE A 143 -4.75 14.70 -10.98
N ASP A 144 -5.43 14.46 -9.87
CA ASP A 144 -4.91 14.76 -8.54
C ASP A 144 -4.08 13.57 -8.04
N VAL A 145 -2.75 13.68 -8.09
CA VAL A 145 -1.86 12.62 -7.60
C VAL A 145 -1.78 12.60 -6.08
N THR A 146 -2.19 13.68 -5.42
CA THR A 146 -2.22 13.77 -3.96
C THR A 146 -3.42 13.05 -3.35
N ASP A 147 -4.45 12.73 -4.15
CA ASP A 147 -5.73 12.15 -3.70
C ASP A 147 -6.30 12.92 -2.50
N ASP A 148 -6.60 14.22 -2.67
CA ASP A 148 -7.03 15.11 -1.58
C ASP A 148 -6.06 15.14 -0.37
N GLY A 149 -4.78 14.85 -0.60
CA GLY A 149 -3.72 14.76 0.41
C GLY A 149 -3.61 13.41 1.13
N PHE A 150 -4.24 12.35 0.62
CA PHE A 150 -4.13 11.00 1.17
C PHE A 150 -3.00 10.17 0.56
N THR A 151 -2.54 10.47 -0.65
CA THR A 151 -1.32 9.88 -1.21
C THR A 151 -0.12 10.41 -0.45
N THR A 152 0.77 9.51 -0.04
CA THR A 152 1.99 9.85 0.69
C THR A 152 3.25 9.54 -0.09
N ASP A 153 3.26 8.46 -0.87
CA ASP A 153 4.47 7.94 -1.49
C ASP A 153 4.24 7.51 -2.95
N LEU A 154 5.28 7.70 -3.76
CA LEU A 154 5.51 6.95 -4.99
C LEU A 154 6.10 5.58 -4.62
N PHE A 155 5.38 4.52 -4.97
CA PHE A 155 5.87 3.16 -4.92
C PHE A 155 6.50 2.79 -6.26
N PHE A 156 7.71 2.26 -6.19
CA PHE A 156 8.49 1.81 -7.32
C PHE A 156 8.99 0.39 -7.03
N SER A 157 8.62 -0.59 -7.85
CA SER A 157 9.21 -1.93 -7.78
C SER A 157 10.21 -2.12 -8.90
N ALA A 158 11.49 -2.24 -8.55
CA ALA A 158 12.55 -2.33 -9.53
C ALA A 158 13.70 -3.24 -9.07
N VAL A 159 14.41 -3.81 -10.05
CA VAL A 159 15.68 -4.51 -9.84
C VAL A 159 16.70 -4.02 -10.86
N SER A 160 17.96 -4.06 -10.49
CA SER A 160 19.07 -3.62 -11.33
C SER A 160 20.32 -4.41 -10.98
N ASP A 161 21.18 -4.68 -11.95
CA ASP A 161 22.45 -5.36 -11.73
C ASP A 161 23.52 -4.47 -11.10
N ILE A 162 23.42 -3.15 -11.33
CA ILE A 162 24.22 -2.10 -10.69
C ILE A 162 23.33 -1.07 -10.00
N THR A 163 23.91 -0.22 -9.15
CA THR A 163 23.17 0.93 -8.62
C THR A 163 22.86 1.89 -9.75
N ILE A 164 21.60 2.31 -9.86
CA ILE A 164 21.12 3.19 -10.91
C ILE A 164 20.15 4.22 -10.34
N GLU A 165 20.05 5.36 -11.02
CA GLU A 165 19.15 6.45 -10.68
C GLU A 165 18.15 6.63 -11.82
N TYR A 166 16.85 6.56 -11.51
CA TYR A 166 15.79 6.97 -12.41
C TYR A 166 15.44 8.43 -12.11
N VAL A 167 14.99 9.18 -13.12
CA VAL A 167 14.37 10.48 -12.89
C VAL A 167 12.88 10.34 -13.16
N VAL A 168 12.05 10.72 -12.19
CA VAL A 168 10.60 10.74 -12.34
C VAL A 168 10.14 12.18 -12.37
N ILE A 169 9.42 12.56 -13.43
CA ILE A 169 8.96 13.93 -13.62
C ILE A 169 7.45 13.95 -13.75
N PHE A 170 6.81 14.80 -12.93
CA PHE A 170 5.42 15.18 -13.09
C PHE A 170 5.31 16.57 -13.70
N TYR A 171 4.40 16.70 -14.66
CA TYR A 171 4.06 17.96 -15.29
C TYR A 171 2.62 18.32 -14.92
N ASP A 172 2.41 19.51 -14.35
CA ASP A 172 1.05 20.04 -14.20
C ASP A 172 0.51 20.58 -15.53
N VAL A 173 -0.80 20.74 -15.61
CA VAL A 173 -1.49 21.24 -16.82
C VAL A 173 -1.09 22.67 -17.23
N ASP A 174 -0.45 23.44 -16.34
CA ASP A 174 0.04 24.79 -16.59
C ASP A 174 1.54 24.80 -17.00
N GLY A 175 2.20 23.63 -17.02
CA GLY A 175 3.60 23.42 -17.40
C GLY A 175 4.60 23.53 -16.25
N GLY A 176 4.13 23.54 -14.99
CA GLY A 176 5.00 23.38 -13.82
C GLY A 176 5.58 21.97 -13.75
N ILE A 177 6.77 21.84 -13.16
CA ILE A 177 7.55 20.59 -13.14
C ILE A 177 7.88 20.21 -11.70
N CYS A 178 7.54 18.99 -11.28
CA CYS A 178 8.04 18.36 -10.07
C CYS A 178 8.91 17.16 -10.46
N GLU A 179 10.11 17.09 -9.92
CA GLU A 179 11.13 16.09 -10.28
C GLU A 179 11.60 15.36 -9.03
N LEU A 180 11.83 14.06 -9.16
CA LEU A 180 12.36 13.18 -8.12
C LEU A 180 13.42 12.26 -8.73
N ASP A 181 14.59 12.21 -8.09
CA ASP A 181 15.61 11.21 -8.35
C ASP A 181 15.31 9.95 -7.53
N VAL A 182 15.22 8.81 -8.20
CA VAL A 182 14.86 7.50 -7.64
C VAL A 182 16.08 6.59 -7.69
N ASP A 183 16.79 6.54 -6.56
CA ASP A 183 17.96 5.69 -6.36
C ASP A 183 17.56 4.22 -6.15
N ILE A 184 17.93 3.35 -7.09
CA ILE A 184 17.74 1.90 -7.00
C ILE A 184 19.09 1.21 -6.78
N PRO A 185 19.32 0.56 -5.63
CA PRO A 185 20.58 -0.15 -5.38
C PRO A 185 20.70 -1.40 -6.26
N ALA A 186 21.94 -1.80 -6.53
CA ALA A 186 22.22 -3.10 -7.15
C ALA A 186 21.54 -4.23 -6.37
N THR A 187 20.74 -5.02 -7.06
CA THR A 187 19.97 -6.11 -6.47
C THR A 187 20.89 -7.27 -6.13
N PRO A 188 20.87 -7.79 -4.89
CA PRO A 188 21.71 -8.93 -4.53
C PRO A 188 21.26 -10.17 -5.29
N GLY A 189 22.17 -11.10 -5.56
CA GLY A 189 21.86 -12.29 -6.39
C GLY A 189 20.76 -13.20 -5.83
N ALA A 190 20.46 -13.13 -4.53
CA ALA A 190 19.26 -13.70 -3.93
C ALA A 190 18.58 -12.59 -3.13
N TYR A 191 17.29 -12.40 -3.38
CA TYR A 191 16.44 -11.38 -2.76
C TYR A 191 15.03 -11.91 -2.57
N ASP A 192 14.32 -11.36 -1.59
CA ASP A 192 12.87 -11.47 -1.50
C ASP A 192 12.22 -10.30 -2.27
N TYR A 193 11.04 -10.51 -2.85
CA TYR A 193 10.38 -9.46 -3.66
C TYR A 193 10.19 -8.14 -2.91
N GLU A 194 9.89 -8.19 -1.62
CA GLU A 194 9.71 -7.01 -0.79
C GLU A 194 10.99 -6.15 -0.68
N GLU A 195 12.17 -6.74 -0.88
CA GLU A 195 13.45 -6.02 -0.90
C GLU A 195 13.65 -5.20 -2.20
N THR A 196 12.75 -5.37 -3.16
CA THR A 196 12.73 -4.65 -4.45
C THR A 196 11.64 -3.58 -4.49
N PHE A 197 10.99 -3.31 -3.35
CA PHE A 197 9.94 -2.31 -3.20
C PHE A 197 10.51 -1.05 -2.56
N PHE A 198 10.41 0.05 -3.28
CA PHE A 198 10.92 1.34 -2.86
C PHE A 198 9.75 2.32 -2.72
N LEU A 199 9.77 3.09 -1.64
CA LEU A 199 8.80 4.13 -1.35
C LEU A 199 9.55 5.45 -1.29
N PHE A 200 9.09 6.43 -2.06
CA PHE A 200 9.63 7.78 -2.08
C PHE A 200 8.51 8.74 -1.73
N GLY A 201 8.72 9.57 -0.72
CA GLY A 201 7.72 10.53 -0.28
C GLY A 201 7.36 11.51 -1.39
N LEU A 202 6.08 11.85 -1.55
CA LEU A 202 5.68 12.91 -2.46
C LEU A 202 6.28 14.27 -2.08
N ASP A 203 6.69 14.46 -0.83
CA ASP A 203 7.39 15.64 -0.35
C ASP A 203 8.88 15.68 -0.73
N GLU A 204 9.43 14.59 -1.26
CA GLU A 204 10.80 14.52 -1.80
C GLU A 204 10.91 15.11 -3.21
N PHE A 205 9.79 15.19 -3.95
CA PHE A 205 9.75 15.87 -5.24
C PHE A 205 10.07 17.36 -5.12
N SER A 206 10.66 17.92 -6.16
CA SER A 206 10.90 19.36 -6.26
C SER A 206 9.58 20.15 -6.27
N ASN A 207 9.59 21.31 -5.59
CA ASN A 207 8.39 22.16 -5.43
C ASN A 207 8.16 23.08 -6.66
N GLY A 208 7.97 22.49 -7.84
CA GLY A 208 7.85 23.24 -9.10
C GLY A 208 6.54 23.05 -9.88
N CYS A 209 5.65 22.16 -9.44
CA CYS A 209 4.35 21.91 -10.05
C CYS A 209 3.21 21.84 -9.03
N ASP A 210 1.97 21.98 -9.51
CA ASP A 210 0.76 21.68 -8.74
C ASP A 210 0.36 20.20 -8.92
N MET A 211 0.74 19.36 -7.95
CA MET A 211 0.43 17.94 -7.91
C MET A 211 -1.08 17.62 -7.87
N THR A 212 -1.96 18.59 -7.62
CA THR A 212 -3.42 18.35 -7.65
C THR A 212 -4.00 18.33 -9.06
N ARG A 213 -3.17 18.57 -10.09
CA ARG A 213 -3.60 18.74 -11.48
C ARG A 213 -2.52 18.32 -12.48
N ILE A 214 -1.99 17.12 -12.31
CA ILE A 214 -0.99 16.54 -13.19
C ILE A 214 -1.58 16.21 -14.56
N GLY A 215 -0.91 16.74 -15.59
CA GLY A 215 -1.26 16.62 -16.98
C GLY A 215 -0.48 15.54 -17.72
N ALA A 216 0.76 15.28 -17.30
CA ALA A 216 1.63 14.25 -17.85
C ALA A 216 2.68 13.79 -16.83
N MET A 217 3.28 12.64 -17.09
CA MET A 217 4.38 12.08 -16.32
C MET A 217 5.43 11.48 -17.25
N GLU A 218 6.71 11.60 -16.90
CA GLU A 218 7.81 10.92 -17.57
C GLU A 218 8.67 10.15 -16.55
N VAL A 219 9.23 9.03 -16.99
CA VAL A 219 10.23 8.24 -16.26
C VAL A 219 11.44 8.05 -17.15
N PHE A 220 12.59 8.48 -16.68
CA PHE A 220 13.85 8.45 -17.40
C PHE A 220 14.79 7.45 -16.74
N LEU A 221 15.48 6.68 -17.55
CA LEU A 221 16.57 5.82 -17.13
C LEU A 221 17.83 6.13 -17.95
N PRO A 222 18.66 7.06 -17.49
CA PRO A 222 20.02 7.22 -17.99
C PRO A 222 20.78 5.91 -17.77
N SER A 223 21.36 5.38 -18.83
CA SER A 223 21.98 4.05 -18.84
C SER A 223 23.42 4.13 -19.32
N ASP A 224 24.35 4.15 -18.37
CA ASP A 224 25.79 4.19 -18.64
C ASP A 224 26.47 2.88 -18.24
N ASP A 225 27.22 2.29 -19.19
CA ASP A 225 28.12 1.14 -18.98
C ASP A 225 27.51 -0.11 -18.32
N ALA A 226 26.90 -0.99 -19.13
CA ALA A 226 26.38 -2.31 -18.69
C ALA A 226 25.26 -2.20 -17.66
N VAL A 227 24.16 -1.55 -18.05
CA VAL A 227 22.95 -1.47 -17.24
C VAL A 227 21.99 -2.57 -17.69
N ASP A 228 21.60 -3.44 -16.77
CA ASP A 228 20.45 -4.31 -16.92
C ASP A 228 19.46 -4.01 -15.79
N ALA A 229 18.35 -3.34 -16.13
CA ALA A 229 17.38 -2.86 -15.17
C ALA A 229 15.96 -3.28 -15.54
N ILE A 230 15.14 -3.54 -14.52
CA ILE A 230 13.76 -3.98 -14.67
C ILE A 230 12.88 -3.20 -13.71
N VAL A 231 11.77 -2.67 -14.20
CA VAL A 231 10.69 -2.07 -13.41
C VAL A 231 9.44 -2.93 -13.56
N ARG A 232 8.80 -3.26 -12.44
CA ARG A 232 7.63 -4.16 -12.41
C ARG A 232 6.34 -3.45 -12.05
N GLN A 233 6.44 -2.34 -11.32
CA GLN A 233 5.27 -1.55 -10.96
C GLN A 233 5.66 -0.14 -10.57
N ILE A 234 4.88 0.81 -11.05
CA ILE A 234 4.92 2.21 -10.65
C ILE A 234 3.50 2.57 -10.20
N LYS A 235 3.35 3.00 -8.95
CA LYS A 235 2.05 3.39 -8.42
C LYS A 235 2.19 4.40 -7.29
N LEU A 236 1.09 5.07 -6.99
CA LEU A 236 0.97 5.95 -5.84
C LEU A 236 0.27 5.19 -4.72
N VAL A 237 0.80 5.30 -3.51
CA VAL A 237 0.26 4.68 -2.32
C VAL A 237 0.05 5.73 -1.23
N GLY A 238 -0.84 5.43 -0.30
CA GLY A 238 -1.15 6.38 0.74
C GLY A 238 -2.05 5.84 1.82
N ASN A 239 -2.40 6.73 2.75
CA ASN A 239 -3.27 6.39 3.85
C ASN A 239 -4.69 6.12 3.35
N PRO A 240 -5.41 5.17 3.95
CA PRO A 240 -6.84 5.06 3.69
C PRO A 240 -7.52 6.39 4.04
N PRO A 241 -8.51 6.84 3.24
CA PRO A 241 -9.28 8.01 3.62
C PRO A 241 -9.90 7.75 5.00
N PRO A 242 -10.03 8.78 5.86
CA PRO A 242 -10.59 8.62 7.18
C PRO A 242 -11.96 7.97 7.02
N GLY A 243 -12.10 6.77 7.58
CA GLY A 243 -13.37 6.06 7.57
C GLY A 243 -14.43 7.02 8.12
N ASN A 244 -15.59 7.08 7.46
CA ASN A 244 -16.72 7.82 8.00
C ASN A 244 -16.83 7.47 9.49
N PRO A 245 -16.91 8.47 10.40
CA PRO A 245 -17.18 8.15 11.79
C PRO A 245 -18.42 7.26 11.79
N PRO A 246 -18.43 6.16 12.57
CA PRO A 246 -19.60 5.30 12.63
C PRO A 246 -20.82 6.20 12.88
N PRO A 247 -21.93 5.99 12.16
CA PRO A 247 -23.11 6.84 12.30
C PRO A 247 -23.36 7.04 13.78
N ALA A 248 -23.41 8.31 14.20
CA ALA A 248 -23.59 8.66 15.61
C ALA A 248 -24.69 7.75 16.14
N SER A 249 -24.33 6.90 17.10
CA SER A 249 -25.27 5.95 17.65
C SER A 249 -26.52 6.75 18.03
N PRO A 250 -27.72 6.33 17.57
CA PRO A 250 -28.93 7.05 17.94
C PRO A 250 -28.91 7.20 19.46
N PRO A 251 -29.27 8.38 20.00
CA PRO A 251 -29.24 8.61 21.43
C PRO A 251 -29.91 7.41 22.11
N PRO A 252 -29.26 6.79 23.12
CA PRO A 252 -29.70 5.51 23.64
C PRO A 252 -31.19 5.62 23.98
N PRO A 253 -32.05 4.71 23.49
CA PRO A 253 -33.44 4.72 23.87
C PRO A 253 -33.46 4.50 25.39
N GLY A 254 -33.88 5.54 26.12
CA GLY A 254 -34.16 5.53 27.56
C GLY A 254 -33.27 4.61 28.42
N GLY A 255 -32.26 5.21 29.06
CA GLY A 255 -31.37 4.62 30.07
C GLY A 255 -31.71 3.22 30.60
N PHE A 256 -30.85 2.26 30.30
CA PHE A 256 -30.76 1.04 31.08
C PHE A 256 -30.32 1.40 32.51
N THR A 257 -31.14 1.04 33.49
CA THR A 257 -30.76 1.14 34.90
C THR A 257 -30.17 -0.20 35.32
N TRP A 258 -28.88 -0.20 35.65
CA TRP A 258 -28.20 -1.37 36.19
C TRP A 258 -28.58 -1.56 37.66
N TYR A 259 -28.99 -2.77 38.03
CA TYR A 259 -29.11 -3.20 39.43
C TYR A 259 -28.08 -4.30 39.66
N THR A 260 -27.06 -4.03 40.47
CA THR A 260 -26.23 -5.08 41.07
C THR A 260 -26.89 -5.49 42.38
N PHE A 261 -27.31 -6.75 42.49
CA PHE A 261 -27.57 -7.34 43.79
C PHE A 261 -26.21 -7.76 44.36
N ASP A 262 -25.75 -7.02 45.36
CA ASP A 262 -24.72 -7.52 46.27
C ASP A 262 -25.40 -8.60 47.14
N ASP A 263 -24.83 -9.80 47.19
CA ASP A 263 -25.31 -10.88 48.07
C ASP A 263 -24.74 -10.78 49.49
N ASP A 264 -24.23 -9.60 49.86
CA ASP A 264 -23.74 -9.32 51.20
C ASP A 264 -24.86 -8.84 52.14
N ASP A 265 -25.90 -9.64 52.34
CA ASP A 265 -26.78 -9.46 53.48
C ASP A 265 -25.98 -9.68 54.78
N ASN A 266 -25.44 -8.55 55.26
CA ASN A 266 -24.58 -8.30 56.42
C ASN A 266 -25.25 -8.70 57.76
N GLY A 267 -25.73 -9.95 57.85
CA GLY A 267 -26.23 -10.58 59.07
C GLY A 267 -27.59 -10.08 59.59
N ARG A 268 -28.53 -9.65 58.74
CA ARG A 268 -29.86 -9.21 59.21
C ARG A 268 -30.95 -10.26 58.98
N SER A 269 -31.53 -10.73 60.08
CA SER A 269 -32.73 -11.60 60.14
C SER A 269 -34.00 -10.76 60.37
N PRO A 270 -35.20 -11.20 59.89
CA PRO A 270 -35.49 -12.45 59.19
C PRO A 270 -35.81 -12.26 57.68
N CYS A 271 -35.43 -13.23 56.85
CA CYS A 271 -35.71 -13.25 55.40
C CYS A 271 -36.64 -14.42 55.04
N GLU A 272 -37.47 -14.26 54.01
CA GLU A 272 -38.26 -15.34 53.41
C GLU A 272 -37.37 -16.38 52.71
N ASP A 273 -37.89 -17.58 52.46
CA ASP A 273 -37.16 -18.66 51.78
C ASP A 273 -36.66 -18.22 50.39
N GLU A 274 -35.35 -18.37 50.17
CA GLU A 274 -34.72 -18.09 48.88
C GLU A 274 -35.27 -18.98 47.77
N ARG A 275 -35.55 -18.38 46.62
CA ARG A 275 -35.98 -19.11 45.42
C ARG A 275 -34.85 -20.03 44.92
N PRO A 276 -35.17 -21.18 44.29
CA PRO A 276 -34.16 -22.09 43.76
C PRO A 276 -33.29 -21.41 42.69
N ARG A 277 -31.99 -21.70 42.74
CA ARG A 277 -30.93 -21.09 41.94
C ARG A 277 -31.17 -21.27 40.44
N VAL A 278 -31.22 -20.17 39.70
CA VAL A 278 -31.23 -20.14 38.23
C VAL A 278 -30.16 -19.18 37.74
N THR A 279 -29.34 -19.60 36.77
CA THR A 279 -28.15 -18.88 36.29
C THR A 279 -28.44 -17.62 35.48
N TYR A 280 -29.67 -17.45 34.99
CA TYR A 280 -30.21 -16.21 34.42
C TYR A 280 -31.72 -16.37 34.21
N PHE A 281 -32.45 -15.26 34.13
CA PHE A 281 -33.74 -15.22 33.44
C PHE A 281 -33.96 -13.83 32.80
N VAL A 282 -34.61 -13.82 31.64
CA VAL A 282 -34.99 -12.61 30.92
C VAL A 282 -36.45 -12.33 31.21
N LYS A 283 -36.78 -11.08 31.57
CA LYS A 283 -38.17 -10.61 31.64
C LYS A 283 -38.42 -9.63 30.50
N ASP A 284 -39.62 -9.66 29.95
CA ASP A 284 -40.10 -8.90 28.78
C ASP A 284 -39.97 -7.36 28.86
N ASP A 285 -39.39 -6.81 29.93
CA ASP A 285 -39.20 -5.38 30.17
C ASP A 285 -37.74 -4.92 29.91
N ASN A 286 -36.94 -5.63 29.10
CA ASN A 286 -35.53 -5.29 28.80
C ASN A 286 -34.62 -5.19 30.05
N VAL A 287 -34.91 -5.97 31.10
CA VAL A 287 -34.04 -6.08 32.28
C VAL A 287 -33.42 -7.47 32.31
N ILE A 288 -32.08 -7.51 32.37
CA ILE A 288 -31.30 -8.73 32.52
C ILE A 288 -30.73 -8.76 33.94
N TYR A 289 -31.03 -9.83 34.69
CA TYR A 289 -30.47 -10.07 36.01
C TYR A 289 -29.36 -11.12 35.91
N TYR A 290 -28.15 -10.79 36.35
CA TYR A 290 -27.00 -11.70 36.46
C TYR A 290 -26.53 -11.78 37.91
N TYR A 291 -26.27 -13.00 38.39
CA TYR A 291 -25.59 -13.24 39.66
C TYR A 291 -24.10 -13.49 39.40
N PHE A 292 -23.23 -12.74 40.08
CA PHE A 292 -21.80 -13.04 40.12
C PHE A 292 -21.55 -14.03 41.25
N PHE A 293 -21.23 -15.27 40.91
CA PHE A 293 -20.75 -16.21 41.92
C PHE A 293 -19.27 -15.95 42.18
N GLY A 294 -18.93 -15.46 43.38
CA GLY A 294 -17.57 -15.56 43.88
C GLY A 294 -17.18 -17.03 43.96
N VAL A 295 -16.15 -17.43 43.22
CA VAL A 295 -15.64 -18.80 43.25
C VAL A 295 -15.08 -19.04 44.64
N ASN A 296 -15.85 -19.73 45.47
CA ASN A 296 -15.41 -20.24 46.78
C ASN A 296 -15.47 -21.78 46.78
N ASP A 297 -15.15 -22.38 45.64
CA ASP A 297 -14.79 -23.80 45.58
C ASP A 297 -13.28 -23.87 45.79
N GLY A 298 -12.88 -24.48 46.91
CA GLY A 298 -11.50 -24.62 47.38
C GLY A 298 -10.57 -25.36 46.41
N ILE A 299 -10.27 -24.71 45.29
CA ILE A 299 -9.17 -25.03 44.40
C ILE A 299 -8.03 -24.12 44.84
N ASP A 300 -7.08 -24.72 45.56
CA ASP A 300 -5.77 -24.13 45.84
C ASP A 300 -5.13 -23.75 44.50
N PHE A 301 -5.05 -22.46 44.21
CA PHE A 301 -4.14 -21.95 43.18
C PHE A 301 -2.72 -22.01 43.74
N GLY A 302 -2.19 -23.23 43.84
CA GLY A 302 -0.77 -23.45 43.80
C GLY A 302 -0.26 -22.97 42.44
N ASP A 303 0.80 -22.16 42.47
CA ASP A 303 1.54 -21.62 41.34
C ASP A 303 1.50 -22.50 40.08
N SER A 304 1.25 -21.86 38.93
CA SER A 304 1.26 -22.37 37.53
C SER A 304 -0.09 -22.77 36.91
N ALA A 305 -0.91 -21.77 36.56
CA ALA A 305 -1.81 -21.84 35.42
C ALA A 305 -1.33 -20.85 34.35
N SER A 306 -0.89 -21.37 33.20
CA SER A 306 -0.37 -20.59 32.08
C SER A 306 -1.49 -19.79 31.38
N SER A 307 -1.10 -18.69 30.76
CA SER A 307 -1.90 -17.70 30.00
C SER A 307 -2.82 -18.25 28.90
N ALA A 308 -2.84 -19.57 28.66
CA ALA A 308 -3.67 -20.21 27.62
C ALA A 308 -5.13 -20.45 28.04
N SER A 309 -5.43 -20.62 29.34
CA SER A 309 -6.79 -20.92 29.81
C SER A 309 -7.70 -19.68 29.86
N MET A 310 -7.14 -18.52 30.19
CA MET A 310 -7.89 -17.24 30.20
C MET A 310 -8.18 -16.73 28.79
N LEU A 311 -7.27 -16.96 27.84
CA LEU A 311 -7.46 -16.59 26.43
C LEU A 311 -8.58 -17.41 25.78
N SER A 312 -8.69 -18.69 26.14
CA SER A 312 -9.74 -19.59 25.63
C SER A 312 -11.16 -19.15 26.06
N ILE A 313 -11.28 -18.59 27.27
CA ILE A 313 -12.56 -18.06 27.79
C ILE A 313 -12.93 -16.74 27.08
N CYS A 314 -11.95 -15.86 26.85
CA CYS A 314 -12.19 -14.60 26.13
C CYS A 314 -12.54 -14.80 24.65
N VAL A 315 -11.90 -15.75 23.97
CA VAL A 315 -12.20 -16.09 22.56
C VAL A 315 -13.59 -16.72 22.43
N ALA A 316 -14.01 -17.57 23.38
CA ALA A 316 -15.37 -18.13 23.39
C ALA A 316 -16.45 -17.06 23.62
N LEU A 317 -16.15 -16.02 24.41
CA LEU A 317 -17.05 -14.89 24.68
C LEU A 317 -17.23 -13.97 23.47
N ILE A 318 -16.17 -13.76 22.67
CA ILE A 318 -16.24 -12.98 21.43
C ILE A 318 -16.96 -13.78 20.33
N ALA A 319 -16.69 -15.09 20.21
CA ALA A 319 -17.33 -15.95 19.21
C ALA A 319 -18.86 -16.10 19.42
N SER A 320 -19.31 -16.10 20.67
CA SER A 320 -20.73 -16.20 21.02
C SER A 320 -21.51 -14.89 20.79
N VAL A 321 -20.84 -13.73 20.81
CA VAL A 321 -21.43 -12.43 20.47
C VAL A 321 -21.57 -12.27 18.95
N VAL A 322 -20.60 -12.75 18.16
CA VAL A 322 -20.67 -12.69 16.68
C VAL A 322 -21.77 -13.62 16.13
N ALA A 323 -21.99 -14.79 16.76
CA ALA A 323 -23.03 -15.73 16.36
C ALA A 323 -24.47 -15.29 16.69
N PHE A 324 -24.66 -14.22 17.47
CA PHE A 324 -25.98 -13.69 17.84
C PHE A 324 -26.38 -12.45 17.02
N ILE A 325 -25.46 -11.92 16.20
CA ILE A 325 -25.64 -10.68 15.40
C ILE A 325 -25.75 -10.98 13.89
N LEU A 326 -25.45 -12.20 13.44
CA LEU A 326 -25.81 -12.72 12.10
C LEU A 326 -27.10 -13.55 12.17
#